data_AF-A0A2D8A7Q4-F1
#
_entry.id   AF-A0A2D8A7Q4-F1
#
_cell.length_a   1.000
_cell.length_b   1.000
_cell.length_c   1.000
_cell.angle_alpha   90.00
_cell.angle_beta   90.00
_cell.angle_gamma   90.00
#
_symmetry.space_group_name_H-M   'P 1'
#
loop_
_entity.id
_entity.type
_entity.pdbx_description
1 polymer ?
#
loop_
_entity_poly.entity_id
_entity_poly.type
_entity_poly.pdbx_seq_one_letter_code
_entity_poly.pdbx_strand_id
1 'polypeptide(L)'
;MGQNQKLALIQPLVTHWLQQQDYGNWRRDLADAGIMDLEEAMALSQEALTVAWRTMKTLELLNADADHIMRSIDEHKLCWQVDLDYDYRHGVICY
;
A
#
# COMPACT_ATOMS: atom_id res chain seq x y z
N MET A 1 0.47 16.36 -6.21
CA MET A 1 1.43 15.25 -6.08
C MET A 1 1.50 14.51 -7.41
N GLY A 2 2.71 14.22 -7.92
CA GLY A 2 2.84 13.38 -9.12
C GLY A 2 2.48 11.92 -8.83
N GLN A 3 2.05 11.15 -9.85
CA GLN A 3 1.71 9.72 -9.68
C GLN A 3 2.86 8.90 -9.06
N ASN A 4 4.11 9.19 -9.42
CA ASN A 4 5.29 8.52 -8.86
C ASN A 4 5.48 8.79 -7.36
N GLN A 5 5.23 10.02 -6.91
CA GLN A 5 5.29 10.36 -5.48
C GLN A 5 4.20 9.62 -4.70
N LYS A 6 3.03 9.42 -5.32
CA LYS A 6 1.92 8.69 -4.70
C LYS A 6 2.22 7.20 -4.54
N LEU A 7 2.80 6.58 -5.55
CA LEU A 7 3.27 5.19 -5.47
C LEU A 7 4.32 4.99 -4.36
N ALA A 8 5.23 5.96 -4.19
CA ALA A 8 6.24 5.93 -3.13
C ALA A 8 5.64 5.95 -1.71
N LEU A 9 4.47 6.59 -1.52
CA LEU A 9 3.72 6.57 -0.26
C LEU A 9 2.92 5.27 -0.04
N ILE A 10 2.37 4.73 -1.12
CA ILE A 10 1.53 3.53 -1.06
C ILE A 10 2.35 2.30 -0.68
N GLN A 11 3.56 2.17 -1.22
CA GLN A 11 4.36 0.98 -1.04
C GLN A 11 4.71 0.67 0.44
N PRO A 12 5.19 1.63 1.27
CA PRO A 12 5.39 1.42 2.71
C PRO A 12 4.13 0.96 3.44
N LEU A 13 2.98 1.56 3.11
CA LEU A 13 1.70 1.24 3.72
C LEU A 13 1.26 -0.19 3.42
N VAL A 14 1.31 -0.58 2.14
CA VAL A 14 0.95 -1.94 1.72
C VAL A 14 1.94 -2.96 2.28
N THR A 15 3.24 -2.67 2.31
CA THR A 15 4.25 -3.54 2.93
C THR A 15 3.99 -3.72 4.42
N HIS A 16 3.63 -2.67 5.15
CA HIS A 16 3.30 -2.77 6.57
C HIS A 16 2.11 -3.70 6.81
N TRP A 17 1.03 -3.57 6.04
CA TRP A 17 -0.12 -4.46 6.18
C TRP A 17 0.21 -5.90 5.81
N LEU A 18 1.03 -6.14 4.78
CA LEU A 18 1.48 -7.48 4.42
C LEU A 18 2.27 -8.16 5.54
N GLN A 19 3.02 -7.41 6.35
CA GLN A 19 3.74 -7.95 7.51
C GLN A 19 2.80 -8.45 8.61
N GLN A 20 1.56 -7.98 8.67
CA GLN A 20 0.57 -8.43 9.65
C GLN A 20 0.00 -9.82 9.33
N GLN A 21 0.19 -10.31 8.09
CA GLN A 21 -0.17 -11.67 7.64
C GLN A 21 -1.62 -12.09 7.95
N ASP A 22 -2.57 -11.18 7.83
CA ASP A 22 -3.99 -11.44 8.11
C ASP A 22 -4.72 -12.06 6.91
N TYR A 23 -4.31 -13.27 6.53
CA TYR A 23 -4.86 -13.99 5.39
C TYR A 23 -6.38 -14.25 5.50
N GLY A 24 -6.92 -14.30 6.72
CA GLY A 24 -8.33 -14.52 6.96
C GLY A 24 -9.18 -13.31 6.56
N ASN A 25 -8.73 -12.10 6.92
CA ASN A 25 -9.41 -10.89 6.51
C ASN A 25 -9.16 -10.55 5.03
N TRP A 26 -7.97 -10.84 4.49
CA TRP A 26 -7.68 -10.58 3.08
C TRP A 26 -8.59 -11.31 2.10
N ARG A 27 -8.97 -12.56 2.41
CA ARG A 27 -9.92 -13.33 1.62
C ARG A 27 -11.31 -12.70 1.62
N ARG A 28 -11.76 -12.22 2.78
CA ARG A 28 -13.03 -11.50 2.90
C ARG A 28 -12.96 -10.17 2.16
N ASP A 29 -11.89 -9.41 2.31
CA ASP A 29 -11.72 -8.13 1.60
C ASP A 29 -11.80 -8.30 0.08
N LEU A 30 -11.18 -9.36 -0.49
CA LEU A 30 -11.24 -9.64 -1.92
C LEU A 30 -12.65 -9.99 -2.40
N ALA A 31 -13.40 -10.72 -1.58
CA ALA A 31 -14.79 -11.07 -1.86
C ALA A 31 -15.73 -9.86 -1.73
N ASP A 32 -15.56 -9.07 -0.68
CA ASP A 32 -16.35 -7.86 -0.42
C ASP A 32 -16.10 -6.78 -1.48
N ALA A 33 -14.87 -6.71 -2.02
CA ALA A 33 -14.52 -5.87 -3.15
C ALA A 33 -15.10 -6.37 -4.50
N GLY A 34 -15.70 -7.56 -4.53
CA GLY A 34 -16.28 -8.17 -5.72
C GLY A 34 -15.25 -8.61 -6.76
N ILE A 35 -13.99 -8.83 -6.35
CA ILE A 35 -12.91 -9.24 -7.25
C ILE A 35 -13.04 -10.73 -7.60
N MET A 36 -13.47 -11.54 -6.64
CA MET A 36 -13.69 -12.98 -6.77
C MET A 36 -14.66 -13.47 -5.71
N ASP A 37 -15.23 -14.66 -5.88
CA ASP A 37 -16.12 -15.23 -4.87
C ASP A 37 -15.31 -15.70 -3.65
N LEU A 38 -15.95 -15.77 -2.48
CA LEU A 38 -15.30 -16.19 -1.23
C LEU A 38 -14.72 -17.61 -1.34
N GLU A 39 -15.39 -18.52 -2.04
CA GLU A 39 -14.90 -19.88 -2.29
C GLU A 39 -13.61 -19.88 -3.14
N GLU A 40 -13.55 -19.01 -4.16
CA GLU A 40 -12.37 -18.84 -4.99
C GLU A 40 -11.20 -18.23 -4.19
N ALA A 41 -11.48 -17.22 -3.37
CA ALA A 41 -10.49 -16.61 -2.48
C ALA A 41 -9.94 -17.61 -1.44
N MET A 42 -10.77 -18.54 -0.98
CA MET A 42 -10.35 -19.63 -0.10
C MET A 42 -9.48 -20.67 -0.81
N ALA A 43 -9.72 -20.93 -2.09
CA ALA A 43 -8.93 -21.86 -2.90
C ALA A 43 -7.53 -21.32 -3.27
N LEU A 44 -7.28 -20.02 -3.13
CA LEU A 44 -5.97 -19.42 -3.40
C LEU A 44 -4.89 -19.88 -2.41
N SER A 45 -3.70 -20.13 -2.96
CA SER A 45 -2.48 -20.26 -2.17
C SER A 45 -2.16 -18.94 -1.45
N GLN A 46 -1.41 -19.00 -0.36
CA GLN A 46 -1.02 -17.80 0.39
C GLN A 46 -0.24 -16.79 -0.47
N GLU A 47 0.60 -17.28 -1.37
CA GLU A 47 1.36 -16.46 -2.32
C GLU A 47 0.42 -15.73 -3.29
N ALA A 48 -0.53 -16.46 -3.90
CA ALA A 48 -1.49 -15.87 -4.82
C ALA A 48 -2.42 -14.87 -4.13
N LEU A 49 -2.88 -15.20 -2.91
CA LEU A 49 -3.69 -14.32 -2.07
C LEU A 49 -2.94 -13.03 -1.73
N THR A 50 -1.66 -13.14 -1.36
CA THR A 50 -0.81 -12.00 -1.04
C THR A 50 -0.68 -11.05 -2.24
N VAL A 51 -0.46 -11.60 -3.43
CA VAL A 51 -0.33 -10.80 -4.66
C VAL A 51 -1.66 -10.15 -5.04
N ALA A 52 -2.77 -10.90 -4.98
CA ALA A 52 -4.10 -10.38 -5.29
C ALA A 52 -4.49 -9.24 -4.34
N TRP A 53 -4.36 -9.45 -3.03
CA TRP A 53 -4.70 -8.45 -2.01
C TRP A 53 -3.79 -7.22 -2.10
N ARG A 54 -2.47 -7.40 -2.30
CA ARG A 54 -1.53 -6.30 -2.55
C ARG A 54 -1.95 -5.46 -3.75
N THR A 55 -2.37 -6.10 -4.83
CA THR A 55 -2.74 -5.43 -6.08
C THR A 55 -4.02 -4.62 -5.88
N MET A 56 -5.04 -5.23 -5.27
CA MET A 56 -6.28 -4.55 -4.89
C MET A 56 -6.01 -3.30 -4.04
N LYS A 57 -5.27 -3.44 -2.93
CA LYS A 57 -4.96 -2.30 -2.05
C LYS A 57 -4.15 -1.21 -2.72
N THR A 58 -3.21 -1.58 -3.59
CA THR A 58 -2.44 -0.61 -4.37
C THR A 58 -3.36 0.21 -5.29
N LEU A 59 -4.31 -0.45 -5.97
CA LEU A 59 -5.28 0.22 -6.85
C LEU A 59 -6.27 1.09 -6.09
N GLU A 60 -6.78 0.63 -4.95
CA GLU A 60 -7.64 1.43 -4.06
C GLU A 60 -6.93 2.72 -3.64
N LEU A 61 -5.70 2.62 -3.16
CA LEU A 61 -4.93 3.78 -2.70
C LEU A 61 -4.49 4.68 -3.87
N LEU A 62 -4.24 4.12 -5.05
CA LEU A 62 -3.99 4.92 -6.26
C LEU A 62 -5.19 5.79 -6.64
N ASN A 63 -6.41 5.36 -6.34
CA ASN A 63 -7.62 6.13 -6.59
C ASN A 63 -8.03 7.00 -5.38
N ALA A 64 -7.54 6.72 -4.18
CA ALA A 64 -7.82 7.49 -2.96
C ALA A 64 -7.17 8.89 -2.98
N ASP A 65 -7.65 9.80 -2.12
CA ASP A 65 -7.01 11.11 -1.98
C ASP A 65 -5.62 11.00 -1.32
N ALA A 66 -4.68 11.86 -1.72
CA ALA A 66 -3.33 11.88 -1.17
C ALA A 66 -3.33 12.15 0.35
N ASP A 67 -4.24 13.02 0.82
CA ASP A 67 -4.41 13.33 2.23
C ASP A 67 -4.84 12.11 3.05
N HIS A 68 -5.63 11.20 2.45
CA HIS A 68 -6.02 9.96 3.11
C HIS A 68 -4.82 9.03 3.29
N ILE A 69 -3.98 8.90 2.27
CA ILE A 69 -2.76 8.07 2.31
C ILE A 69 -1.79 8.61 3.38
N MET A 70 -1.59 9.94 3.43
CA MET A 70 -0.71 10.58 4.41
C MET A 70 -1.21 10.36 5.84
N ARG A 71 -2.52 10.49 6.09
CA ARG A 71 -3.10 10.19 7.41
C ARG A 71 -2.86 8.75 7.83
N SER A 72 -3.09 7.79 6.94
CA SER A 72 -2.84 6.37 7.24
C SER A 72 -1.36 6.09 7.54
N ILE A 73 -0.44 6.78 6.86
CA ILE A 73 0.99 6.71 7.15
C ILE A 73 1.32 7.26 8.54
N ASP A 74 0.75 8.41 8.91
CA ASP A 74 0.95 9.03 10.22
C ASP A 74 0.36 8.17 11.36
N GLU A 75 -0.83 7.62 11.15
CA GLU A 75 -1.51 6.72 12.10
C GLU A 75 -0.67 5.46 12.39
N HIS A 76 -0.09 4.88 11.35
CA HIS A 76 0.77 3.70 11.46
C HIS A 76 2.24 4.03 11.75
N LYS A 77 2.59 5.32 11.88
CA LYS A 77 3.94 5.83 12.11
C LYS A 77 4.97 5.26 11.14
N LEU A 78 4.60 5.16 9.86
CA LEU A 78 5.46 4.55 8.84
C LEU A 78 6.48 5.55 8.32
N CYS A 79 7.74 5.12 8.29
CA CYS A 79 8.79 5.87 7.58
C CYS A 79 8.59 5.70 6.08
N TRP A 80 8.53 6.81 5.35
CA TRP A 80 8.49 6.82 3.89
C TRP A 80 9.61 7.69 3.34
N GLN A 81 10.20 7.29 2.22
CA GLN A 81 11.25 8.06 1.56
C GLN A 81 10.61 9.14 0.69
N VAL A 82 10.93 10.40 0.99
CA VAL A 82 10.76 11.49 0.04
C VAL A 82 11.93 11.39 -0.92
N ASP A 83 11.69 10.96 -2.16
CA ASP A 83 12.68 11.15 -3.23
C ASP A 83 12.72 12.66 -3.54
N LEU A 84 13.58 13.36 -2.80
CA LEU A 84 13.92 14.74 -3.09
C LEU A 84 14.68 14.76 -4.42
N ASP A 85 14.21 15.58 -5.35
CA ASP A 85 14.88 15.85 -6.63
C ASP A 85 16.35 16.19 -6.39
N TYR A 86 17.20 15.81 -7.34
CA TYR A 86 18.66 15.92 -7.23
C TYR A 86 19.13 17.35 -6.88
N ASP A 87 18.37 18.37 -7.27
CA ASP A 87 18.62 19.78 -6.91
C ASP A 87 18.47 20.07 -5.41
N TYR A 88 17.60 19.35 -4.69
CA TYR A 88 17.41 19.52 -3.25
C TYR A 88 18.42 18.76 -2.40
N ARG A 89 19.09 17.74 -2.96
CA ARG A 89 20.14 16.97 -2.25
C ARG A 89 21.42 17.77 -2.00
N HIS A 90 21.64 18.85 -2.77
CA HIS A 90 22.78 19.75 -2.58
C HIS A 90 22.60 20.76 -1.43
N GLY A 91 21.40 20.87 -0.84
CA GLY A 91 21.12 21.78 0.27
C GLY A 91 21.18 21.14 1.66
N VAL A 92 21.32 19.82 1.76
CA VAL A 92 21.26 19.06 3.03
C VAL A 92 22.63 18.46 3.36
N ILE A 93 23.66 19.30 3.38
CA ILE A 93 24.85 19.08 4.21
C ILE A 93 25.05 20.38 4.98
N CYS A 94 24.34 20.52 6.10
CA CYS A 94 24.63 21.54 7.10
C CYS A 94 24.66 20.86 8.48
N TYR A 95 25.86 20.92 9.06
CA TYR A 95 26.33 20.48 10.39
C TYR A 95 26.70 19.01 10.57
#